data_AF-A0A1Y4UQZ1-F1
#
_entry.id   AF-A0A1Y4UQZ1-F1
#
_cell.length_a   1.000
_cell.length_b   1.000
_cell.length_c   1.000
_cell.angle_alpha   90.00
_cell.angle_beta   90.00
_cell.angle_gamma   90.00
#
_symmetry.space_group_name_H-M   'P 1'
#
loop_
_entity.id
_entity.type
_entity.pdbx_description
1 polymer ?
#
loop_
_entity_poly.entity_id
_entity_poly.type
_entity_poly.pdbx_seq_one_letter_code
_entity_poly.pdbx_strand_id
1 'polypeptide(L)'
;MCQPFEQFCDQVCSVIRLPLAKRLAREELTAHLEDHAAALEEQGIEPEVAARRAVEAMGDPYQIGHELDRCHSPLFPGLTALFTVLGIMLILVSTVASGLHQTGLFAHNSLLPPSCTLPAQVNETLVVSGSASGGGTVGGYTISAHDAALVRTPDYPNFPSRLEVQASLSVSHWQLWLDNLELYEVPYTWIDSTGATGEAYCFTLSTSPLAASGYLAIADPTPGAQWFTITLGKPGDQIILRIELEEEVPFS
;
A
#
# COMPACT_ATOMS: atom_id res chain seq x y z
N MET A 1 22.08 -28.32 42.23
CA MET A 1 21.67 -29.48 41.43
C MET A 1 22.35 -30.73 41.97
N CYS A 2 21.68 -31.87 41.88
CA CYS A 2 22.27 -33.17 42.22
C CYS A 2 23.27 -33.58 41.12
N GLN A 3 24.43 -34.13 41.54
CA GLN A 3 25.50 -34.57 40.63
C GLN A 3 25.05 -35.50 39.48
N PRO A 4 24.07 -36.43 39.66
CA PRO A 4 23.57 -37.28 38.57
C PRO A 4 22.90 -36.49 37.43
N PHE A 5 22.21 -35.39 37.74
CA PHE A 5 21.50 -34.58 36.74
C PHE A 5 22.49 -33.82 35.87
N GLU A 6 23.52 -33.23 36.49
CA GLU A 6 24.56 -32.51 35.76
C GLU A 6 25.28 -33.43 34.77
N GLN A 7 25.66 -34.64 35.20
CA GLN A 7 26.33 -35.63 34.34
C GLN A 7 25.44 -36.06 33.17
N PHE A 8 24.17 -36.36 33.42
CA PHE A 8 23.23 -36.73 32.36
C PHE A 8 23.02 -35.60 31.36
N CYS A 9 22.72 -34.38 31.84
CA CYS A 9 22.50 -33.21 31.00
C CYS A 9 23.75 -32.83 30.21
N ASP A 10 24.95 -32.94 30.79
CA ASP A 10 26.22 -32.72 30.08
C ASP A 10 26.41 -33.72 28.94
N GLN A 11 26.10 -34.99 29.17
CA GLN A 11 26.23 -36.05 28.18
C GLN A 11 25.24 -35.85 27.02
N VAL A 12 23.98 -35.52 27.29
CA VAL A 12 22.98 -35.18 26.26
C VAL A 12 23.40 -33.95 25.47
N CYS A 13 23.86 -32.88 26.14
CA CYS A 13 24.25 -31.63 25.50
C CYS A 13 25.57 -31.73 24.70
N SER A 14 26.38 -32.77 24.93
CA SER A 14 27.66 -32.95 24.25
C SER A 14 27.51 -33.22 22.74
N VAL A 15 26.42 -33.88 22.33
CA VAL A 15 26.17 -34.29 20.93
C VAL A 15 25.32 -33.30 20.14
N ILE A 16 24.65 -32.37 20.81
CA ILE A 16 23.88 -31.30 20.15
C ILE A 16 24.84 -30.31 19.49
N ARG A 17 24.56 -29.82 18.29
CA ARG A 17 25.45 -28.86 17.59
C ARG A 17 25.06 -27.41 17.84
N LEU A 18 23.76 -27.12 17.89
CA LEU A 18 23.26 -25.75 18.01
C LEU A 18 23.35 -25.26 19.48
N PRO A 19 24.09 -24.17 19.78
CA PRO A 19 24.24 -23.68 21.16
C PRO A 19 22.93 -23.27 21.83
N LEU A 20 21.99 -22.72 21.06
CA LEU A 20 20.66 -22.37 21.58
C LEU A 20 19.86 -23.63 21.95
N ALA A 21 19.91 -24.67 21.11
CA ALA A 21 19.28 -25.96 21.41
C ALA A 21 19.91 -26.64 22.63
N LYS A 22 21.25 -26.53 22.80
CA LYS A 22 21.91 -27.02 24.02
C LYS A 22 21.34 -26.37 25.28
N ARG A 23 21.19 -25.04 25.26
CA ARG A 23 20.69 -24.31 26.43
C ARG A 23 19.26 -24.72 26.76
N LEU A 24 18.38 -24.73 25.76
CA LEU A 24 16.97 -25.10 25.95
C LEU A 24 16.81 -26.56 26.38
N ALA A 25 17.56 -27.48 25.75
CA ALA A 25 17.56 -28.89 26.15
C ALA A 25 18.03 -29.07 27.59
N ARG A 26 19.08 -28.35 28.02
CA ARG A 26 19.58 -28.43 29.40
C ARG A 26 18.54 -27.95 30.41
N GLU A 27 17.89 -26.83 30.14
CA GLU A 27 16.86 -26.26 31.01
C GLU A 27 15.67 -27.22 31.15
N GLU A 28 15.15 -27.73 30.02
CA GLU A 28 14.01 -28.66 30.00
C GLU A 28 14.32 -29.99 30.69
N LEU A 29 15.46 -30.62 30.35
CA LEU A 29 15.84 -31.92 30.94
C LEU A 29 16.11 -31.81 32.44
N THR A 30 16.67 -30.68 32.88
CA THR A 30 16.86 -30.41 34.30
C THR A 30 15.51 -30.34 35.00
N ALA A 31 14.60 -29.49 34.52
CA ALA A 31 13.29 -29.31 35.13
C ALA A 31 12.52 -30.65 35.20
N HIS A 32 12.58 -31.43 34.12
CA HIS A 32 11.95 -32.74 34.06
C HIS A 32 12.53 -33.74 35.07
N LEU A 33 13.85 -33.75 35.24
CA LEU A 33 14.53 -34.60 36.23
C LEU A 33 14.22 -34.18 37.67
N GLU A 34 14.15 -32.88 37.93
CA GLU A 34 13.79 -32.32 39.24
C GLU A 34 12.34 -32.68 39.60
N ASP A 35 11.40 -32.50 38.68
CA ASP A 35 10.00 -32.88 38.86
C ASP A 35 9.84 -34.39 39.10
N HIS A 36 10.57 -35.21 38.34
CA HIS A 36 10.52 -36.67 38.49
C HIS A 36 11.11 -37.14 39.83
N ALA A 37 12.20 -36.54 40.29
CA ALA A 37 12.78 -36.86 41.59
C ALA A 37 11.86 -36.42 42.74
N ALA A 38 11.27 -35.22 42.66
CA ALA A 38 10.31 -34.75 43.65
C ALA A 38 9.11 -35.71 43.80
N ALA A 39 8.56 -36.21 42.69
CA ALA A 39 7.48 -37.19 42.71
C ALA A 39 7.87 -38.54 43.35
N LEU A 40 9.14 -38.94 43.27
CA LEU A 40 9.67 -40.14 43.94
C LEU A 40 9.90 -39.89 45.44
N GLU A 41 10.36 -38.70 45.82
CA GLU A 41 10.51 -38.30 47.22
C GLU A 41 9.17 -38.24 47.95
N GLU A 42 8.11 -37.75 47.31
CA GLU A 42 6.74 -37.79 47.85
C GLU A 42 6.24 -39.22 48.12
N GLN A 43 6.78 -40.21 47.41
CA GLN A 43 6.49 -41.63 47.63
C GLN A 43 7.34 -42.24 48.76
N GLY A 44 8.15 -41.43 49.46
CA GLY A 44 9.00 -41.85 50.57
C GLY A 44 10.35 -42.43 50.14
N ILE A 45 10.81 -42.17 48.91
CA ILE A 45 12.14 -42.58 48.44
C ILE A 45 13.16 -41.52 48.89
N GLU A 46 14.30 -41.97 49.41
CA GLU A 46 15.40 -41.08 49.80
C GLU A 46 15.88 -40.21 48.61
N PRO A 47 16.16 -38.91 48.82
CA PRO A 47 16.47 -37.96 47.73
C PRO A 47 17.58 -38.39 46.78
N GLU A 48 18.66 -38.98 47.31
CA GLU A 48 19.78 -39.44 46.48
C GLU A 48 19.40 -40.65 45.60
N VAL A 49 18.52 -41.51 46.11
CA VAL A 49 17.99 -42.66 45.36
C VAL A 49 16.94 -42.19 44.35
N ALA A 50 16.12 -41.20 44.70
CA ALA A 50 15.15 -40.58 43.81
C ALA A 50 15.84 -39.94 42.60
N ALA A 51 16.92 -39.18 42.81
CA ALA A 51 17.70 -38.58 41.73
C ALA A 51 18.31 -39.62 40.77
N ARG A 52 18.88 -40.72 41.29
CA ARG A 52 19.41 -41.81 40.44
C ARG A 52 18.31 -42.48 39.63
N ARG A 53 17.17 -42.79 40.27
CA ARG A 53 16.02 -43.42 39.60
C ARG A 53 15.42 -42.52 38.53
N ALA A 54 15.38 -41.20 38.76
CA ALA A 54 14.94 -40.23 37.77
C ALA A 54 15.82 -40.25 36.52
N VAL A 55 17.15 -40.30 36.67
CA VAL A 55 18.07 -40.43 35.55
C VAL A 55 17.96 -41.79 34.85
N GLU A 56 17.85 -42.89 35.61
CA GLU A 56 17.67 -44.24 35.04
C GLU A 56 16.38 -44.34 34.21
N ALA A 57 15.32 -43.65 34.62
CA ALA A 57 14.05 -43.62 33.89
C ALA A 57 14.15 -42.88 32.53
N MET A 58 15.10 -41.94 32.39
CA MET A 58 15.32 -41.22 31.13
C MET A 58 15.94 -42.10 30.05
N GLY A 59 16.71 -43.13 30.42
CA GLY A 59 17.38 -44.01 29.46
C GLY A 59 18.72 -43.46 28.95
N ASP A 60 19.07 -43.75 27.70
CA ASP A 60 20.41 -43.45 27.15
C ASP A 60 20.55 -41.97 26.77
N PRO A 61 21.43 -41.20 27.45
CA PRO A 61 21.64 -39.78 27.13
C PRO A 61 22.17 -39.54 25.71
N TYR A 62 22.90 -40.50 25.12
CA TYR A 62 23.45 -40.34 23.78
C TYR A 62 22.36 -40.39 22.71
N GLN A 63 21.39 -41.31 22.85
CA GLN A 63 20.25 -41.42 21.94
C GLN A 63 19.37 -40.17 22.00
N ILE A 64 19.01 -39.72 23.21
CA ILE A 64 18.22 -38.51 23.42
C ILE A 64 18.91 -37.29 22.80
N GLY A 65 20.21 -37.12 23.05
CA GLY A 65 20.96 -35.98 22.50
C GLY A 65 21.00 -36.00 20.97
N HIS A 66 21.09 -37.18 20.34
CA HIS A 66 21.11 -37.29 18.89
C HIS A 66 19.73 -37.02 18.26
N GLU A 67 18.65 -37.43 18.91
CA GLU A 67 17.28 -37.10 18.48
C GLU A 67 17.02 -35.59 18.56
N LEU A 68 17.43 -34.95 19.67
CA LEU A 68 17.35 -33.51 19.85
C LEU A 68 18.19 -32.74 18.81
N ASP A 69 19.41 -33.21 18.49
CA ASP A 69 20.25 -32.60 17.46
C ASP A 69 19.63 -32.71 16.05
N ARG A 70 18.94 -33.82 15.74
CA ARG A 70 18.24 -34.01 14.46
C ARG A 70 17.07 -33.06 14.29
N CYS A 71 16.30 -32.82 15.36
CA CYS A 71 15.19 -31.87 15.36
C CYS A 71 15.67 -30.41 15.26
N HIS A 72 16.92 -30.14 15.63
CA HIS A 72 17.48 -28.78 15.71
C HIS A 72 18.65 -28.58 14.73
N SER A 73 18.40 -28.81 13.43
CA SER A 73 19.40 -28.64 12.37
C SER A 73 19.93 -27.19 12.27
N PRO A 74 21.26 -26.98 12.30
CA PRO A 74 21.88 -25.65 12.29
C PRO A 74 21.84 -24.94 10.93
N LEU A 75 21.36 -25.59 9.87
CA LEU A 75 21.38 -25.07 8.50
C LEU A 75 20.27 -24.04 8.21
N PHE A 76 19.11 -24.18 8.84
CA PHE A 76 17.93 -23.34 8.59
C PHE A 76 18.13 -21.83 8.87
N PRO A 77 18.77 -21.39 9.97
CA PRO A 77 18.97 -19.96 10.22
C PRO A 77 19.95 -19.31 9.21
N GLY A 78 20.98 -20.03 8.76
CA GLY A 78 21.96 -19.50 7.81
C GLY A 78 21.39 -19.27 6.40
N LEU A 79 20.59 -20.22 5.91
CA LEU A 79 19.90 -20.09 4.63
C LEU A 79 18.88 -18.95 4.65
N THR A 80 18.11 -18.84 5.73
CA THR A 80 17.12 -17.77 5.90
C THR A 80 17.81 -16.39 5.89
N ALA A 81 18.90 -16.25 6.64
CA ALA A 81 19.68 -15.00 6.66
C ALA A 81 20.26 -14.67 5.28
N LEU A 82 20.80 -15.67 4.57
CA LEU A 82 21.34 -15.48 3.22
C LEU A 82 20.27 -14.99 2.24
N PHE A 83 19.10 -15.64 2.20
CA PHE A 83 18.01 -15.20 1.31
C PHE A 83 17.47 -13.83 1.68
N THR A 84 17.43 -13.49 2.97
CA THR A 84 17.02 -12.17 3.45
C THR A 84 18.00 -11.09 2.97
N VAL A 85 19.30 -11.31 3.15
CA VAL A 85 20.35 -10.38 2.68
C VAL A 85 20.31 -10.24 1.16
N LEU A 86 20.16 -11.36 0.43
CA LEU A 86 20.08 -11.35 -1.02
C LEU A 86 18.85 -10.57 -1.50
N GLY A 87 17.69 -10.76 -0.88
CA GLY A 87 16.46 -10.02 -1.19
C GLY A 87 16.61 -8.51 -0.98
N ILE A 88 17.20 -8.10 0.15
CA ILE A 88 17.49 -6.68 0.42
C ILE A 88 18.45 -6.10 -0.62
N MET A 89 19.54 -6.81 -0.95
CA MET A 89 20.50 -6.36 -1.97
C MET A 89 19.84 -6.20 -3.34
N LEU A 90 18.94 -7.12 -3.71
CA LEU A 90 18.21 -7.07 -4.97
C LEU A 90 17.32 -5.82 -5.03
N ILE A 91 16.56 -5.54 -3.96
CA ILE A 91 15.74 -4.33 -3.85
C ILE A 91 16.61 -3.08 -3.96
N LEU A 92 17.74 -3.02 -3.26
CA LEU A 92 18.65 -1.87 -3.29
C LEU A 92 19.23 -1.63 -4.70
N VAL A 93 19.75 -2.67 -5.35
CA VAL A 93 20.30 -2.57 -6.70
C VAL A 93 19.22 -2.15 -7.69
N SER A 94 18.04 -2.75 -7.64
CA SER A 94 16.90 -2.37 -8.48
C SER A 94 16.49 -0.92 -8.26
N THR A 95 16.47 -0.45 -7.02
CA THR A 95 16.12 0.93 -6.68
C THR A 95 17.15 1.92 -7.24
N VAL A 96 18.45 1.64 -7.06
CA VAL A 96 19.54 2.48 -7.59
C VAL A 96 19.53 2.50 -9.11
N ALA A 97 19.40 1.34 -9.76
CA ALA A 97 19.33 1.25 -11.21
C ALA A 97 18.10 2.01 -11.75
N SER A 98 16.93 1.84 -11.13
CA SER A 98 15.70 2.53 -11.54
C SER A 98 15.83 4.05 -11.41
N GLY A 99 16.46 4.53 -10.33
CA GLY A 99 16.75 5.95 -10.12
C GLY A 99 17.72 6.52 -11.15
N LEU A 100 18.80 5.79 -11.44
CA LEU A 100 19.81 6.23 -12.43
C LEU A 100 19.24 6.31 -13.85
N HIS A 101 18.35 5.38 -14.19
CA HIS A 101 17.69 5.31 -15.50
C HIS A 101 16.38 6.10 -15.58
N GLN A 102 15.93 6.77 -14.50
CA GLN A 102 14.65 7.49 -14.44
C GLN A 102 13.47 6.63 -14.92
N THR A 103 13.38 5.40 -14.41
CA THR A 103 12.32 4.44 -14.78
C THR A 103 11.38 4.17 -13.61
N GLY A 104 10.16 3.70 -13.92
CA GLY A 104 9.15 3.37 -12.92
C GLY A 104 8.82 4.54 -12.00
N LEU A 105 8.84 4.33 -10.69
CA LEU A 105 8.55 5.38 -9.69
C LEU A 105 9.47 6.61 -9.81
N PHE A 106 10.71 6.43 -10.29
CA PHE A 106 11.70 7.50 -10.42
C PHE A 106 11.59 8.28 -11.74
N ALA A 107 10.71 7.87 -12.65
CA ALA A 107 10.38 8.65 -13.85
C ALA A 107 9.51 9.88 -13.52
N HIS A 108 8.88 9.90 -12.35
CA HIS A 108 7.93 10.93 -11.95
C HIS A 108 8.54 11.87 -10.91
N ASN A 109 8.34 13.17 -11.10
CA ASN A 109 8.88 14.21 -10.21
C ASN A 109 8.10 14.31 -8.88
N SER A 110 6.90 13.74 -8.81
CA SER A 110 6.05 13.72 -7.61
C SER A 110 5.16 12.48 -7.61
N LEU A 111 4.82 11.98 -6.43
CA LEU A 111 3.79 10.95 -6.25
C LEU A 111 2.38 11.48 -6.46
N LEU A 112 2.17 12.78 -6.22
CA LEU A 112 0.92 13.48 -6.47
C LEU A 112 1.22 14.64 -7.41
N PRO A 113 0.79 14.58 -8.69
CA PRO A 113 0.99 15.70 -9.59
C PRO A 113 0.23 16.92 -9.05
N PRO A 114 0.74 18.15 -9.27
CA PRO A 114 0.00 19.35 -8.89
C PRO A 114 -1.35 19.38 -9.62
N SER A 115 -2.36 19.96 -8.97
CA SER A 115 -3.65 20.24 -9.60
C SER A 115 -3.45 21.06 -10.86
N CYS A 116 -4.29 20.83 -11.86
CA CYS A 116 -4.27 21.63 -13.09
C CYS A 116 -4.62 23.09 -12.75
N THR A 117 -3.76 24.02 -13.13
CA THR A 117 -4.06 25.46 -13.08
C THR A 117 -4.91 25.81 -14.30
N LEU A 118 -5.98 26.58 -14.08
CA LEU A 118 -6.87 27.04 -15.14
C LEU A 118 -6.56 28.50 -15.55
N PRO A 119 -6.69 28.88 -16.83
CA PRO A 119 -7.03 28.05 -18.01
C PRO A 119 -6.03 26.94 -18.27
N ALA A 120 -6.53 25.77 -18.70
CA ALA A 120 -5.69 24.58 -18.83
C ALA A 120 -4.68 24.69 -19.99
N GLN A 121 -4.98 25.47 -21.03
CA GLN A 121 -4.11 25.67 -22.19
C GLN A 121 -3.59 27.12 -22.29
N VAL A 122 -2.36 27.27 -22.78
CA VAL A 122 -1.65 28.56 -22.85
C VAL A 122 -2.37 29.61 -23.70
N ASN A 123 -3.12 29.19 -24.72
CA ASN A 123 -3.79 30.09 -25.66
C ASN A 123 -5.27 30.37 -25.29
N GLU A 124 -5.75 29.84 -24.17
CA GLU A 124 -7.09 30.11 -23.68
C GLU A 124 -7.12 31.43 -22.91
N THR A 125 -8.23 32.14 -23.03
CA THR A 125 -8.45 33.39 -22.30
C THR A 125 -9.44 33.15 -21.16
N LEU A 126 -9.03 33.44 -19.92
CA LEU A 126 -9.93 33.42 -18.77
C LEU A 126 -11.03 34.48 -18.95
N VAL A 127 -12.29 34.06 -18.80
CA VAL A 127 -13.46 34.95 -18.87
C VAL A 127 -14.03 35.17 -17.48
N VAL A 128 -14.29 34.09 -16.73
CA VAL A 128 -14.86 34.13 -15.38
C VAL A 128 -14.16 33.08 -14.52
N SER A 129 -13.79 33.43 -13.29
CA SER A 129 -13.26 32.47 -12.32
C SER A 129 -14.38 31.70 -11.63
N GLY A 130 -14.06 30.54 -11.08
CA GLY A 130 -15.01 29.75 -10.31
C GLY A 130 -14.33 28.77 -9.37
N SER A 131 -15.14 28.02 -8.66
CA SER A 131 -14.69 26.93 -7.80
C SER A 131 -15.36 25.63 -8.22
N ALA A 132 -14.64 24.53 -8.05
CA ALA A 132 -15.19 23.20 -8.23
C ALA A 132 -15.05 22.44 -6.91
N SER A 133 -16.09 21.73 -6.51
CA SER A 133 -16.10 20.98 -5.27
C SER A 133 -16.78 19.63 -5.44
N GLY A 134 -16.59 18.75 -4.47
CA GLY A 134 -17.05 17.38 -4.53
C GLY A 134 -15.94 16.42 -4.93
N GLY A 135 -16.30 15.15 -4.91
CA GLY A 135 -15.37 14.06 -5.09
C GLY A 135 -15.88 12.79 -4.42
N GLY A 136 -15.11 11.74 -4.56
CA GLY A 136 -15.41 10.44 -4.00
C GLY A 136 -14.66 9.35 -4.75
N THR A 137 -15.14 8.12 -4.64
CA THR A 137 -14.51 6.97 -5.27
C THR A 137 -15.37 6.48 -6.45
N VAL A 138 -14.73 6.24 -7.59
CA VAL A 138 -15.33 5.59 -8.77
C VAL A 138 -14.36 4.52 -9.24
N GLY A 139 -14.82 3.27 -9.35
CA GLY A 139 -14.02 2.16 -9.88
C GLY A 139 -12.72 1.88 -9.11
N GLY A 140 -12.64 2.25 -7.83
CA GLY A 140 -11.44 2.13 -6.99
C GLY A 140 -10.47 3.31 -7.06
N TYR A 141 -10.78 4.33 -7.87
CA TYR A 141 -10.04 5.59 -7.96
C TYR A 141 -10.74 6.68 -7.15
N THR A 142 -9.98 7.47 -6.40
CA THR A 142 -10.49 8.65 -5.70
C THR A 142 -10.34 9.85 -6.62
N ILE A 143 -11.45 10.50 -6.96
CA ILE A 143 -11.49 11.70 -7.81
C ILE A 143 -11.95 12.86 -6.94
N SER A 144 -11.31 14.01 -7.08
CA SER A 144 -11.72 15.26 -6.41
C SER A 144 -11.58 16.45 -7.35
N ALA A 145 -12.49 17.40 -7.21
CA ALA A 145 -12.47 18.68 -7.94
C ALA A 145 -12.01 19.82 -7.03
N HIS A 146 -11.37 20.84 -7.61
CA HIS A 146 -10.75 21.94 -6.85
C HIS A 146 -11.14 23.33 -7.35
N ASP A 147 -10.76 23.66 -8.57
CA ASP A 147 -10.94 25.00 -9.15
C ASP A 147 -11.79 24.93 -10.41
N ALA A 148 -12.43 26.03 -10.78
CA ALA A 148 -13.15 26.14 -12.04
C ALA A 148 -12.87 27.48 -12.74
N ALA A 149 -13.09 27.51 -14.04
CA ALA A 149 -12.98 28.72 -14.85
C ALA A 149 -13.87 28.60 -16.07
N LEU A 150 -14.54 29.69 -16.44
CA LEU A 150 -15.05 29.88 -17.78
C LEU A 150 -13.91 30.46 -18.63
N VAL A 151 -13.57 29.77 -19.70
CA VAL A 151 -12.50 30.17 -20.61
C VAL A 151 -13.03 30.31 -22.03
N ARG A 152 -12.34 31.12 -22.82
CA ARG A 152 -12.55 31.23 -24.26
C ARG A 152 -11.43 30.50 -24.96
N THR A 153 -11.79 29.50 -25.76
CA THR A 153 -10.82 28.78 -26.59
C THR A 153 -10.36 29.66 -27.76
N PRO A 154 -9.10 29.52 -28.19
CA PRO A 154 -8.59 30.26 -29.34
C PRO A 154 -9.27 29.79 -30.64
N ASP A 155 -9.25 30.66 -31.64
CA ASP A 155 -9.79 30.36 -32.97
C ASP A 155 -8.79 29.51 -33.77
N TYR A 156 -9.20 28.30 -34.15
CA TYR A 156 -8.41 27.40 -35.00
C TYR A 156 -9.11 27.13 -36.33
N PRO A 157 -8.36 26.80 -37.41
CA PRO A 157 -8.92 26.61 -38.76
C PRO A 157 -10.10 25.63 -38.88
N ASN A 158 -10.19 24.65 -37.98
CA ASN A 158 -11.27 23.64 -37.95
C ASN A 158 -12.06 23.64 -36.63
N PHE A 159 -11.69 24.48 -35.67
CA PHE A 159 -12.33 24.55 -34.34
C PHE A 159 -12.50 26.02 -33.99
N PRO A 160 -13.67 26.61 -34.26
CA PRO A 160 -13.90 28.02 -33.98
C PRO A 160 -13.79 28.30 -32.48
N SER A 161 -13.42 29.54 -32.15
CA SER A 161 -13.41 30.00 -30.76
C SER A 161 -14.79 29.80 -30.12
N ARG A 162 -14.80 29.18 -28.93
CA ARG A 162 -16.00 28.92 -28.13
C ARG A 162 -15.75 29.17 -26.65
N LEU A 163 -16.84 29.22 -25.89
CA LEU A 163 -16.77 29.26 -24.43
C LEU A 163 -16.71 27.83 -23.89
N GLU A 164 -15.91 27.63 -22.85
CA GLU A 164 -15.73 26.34 -22.20
C GLU A 164 -15.67 26.52 -20.69
N VAL A 165 -16.48 25.77 -19.93
CA VAL A 165 -16.33 25.71 -18.47
C VAL A 165 -15.35 24.60 -18.15
N GLN A 166 -14.21 24.96 -17.58
CA GLN A 166 -13.19 24.03 -17.13
C GLN A 166 -13.25 23.84 -15.62
N ALA A 167 -13.04 22.62 -15.15
CA ALA A 167 -12.88 22.27 -13.74
C ALA A 167 -11.65 21.40 -13.52
N SER A 168 -10.77 21.80 -12.61
CA SER A 168 -9.55 21.09 -12.27
C SER A 168 -9.86 19.84 -11.45
N LEU A 169 -9.35 18.69 -11.92
CA LEU A 169 -9.55 17.39 -11.30
C LEU A 169 -8.21 16.78 -10.86
N SER A 170 -8.22 16.13 -9.70
CA SER A 170 -7.17 15.20 -9.30
C SER A 170 -7.75 13.82 -9.09
N VAL A 171 -7.02 12.81 -9.57
CA VAL A 171 -7.33 11.40 -9.40
C VAL A 171 -6.20 10.76 -8.62
N SER A 172 -6.53 9.87 -7.69
CA SER A 172 -5.54 9.08 -6.95
C SER A 172 -6.02 7.66 -6.69
N HIS A 173 -5.10 6.72 -6.58
CA HIS A 173 -5.37 5.33 -6.21
C HIS A 173 -4.17 4.77 -5.45
N TRP A 174 -4.39 3.76 -4.62
CA TRP A 174 -3.32 3.07 -3.88
C TRP A 174 -3.01 1.69 -4.46
N GLN A 175 -3.80 1.24 -5.45
CA GLN A 175 -3.73 -0.11 -5.99
C GLN A 175 -2.60 -0.19 -7.01
N LEU A 176 -1.44 -0.70 -6.59
CA LEU A 176 -0.23 -0.78 -7.41
C LEU A 176 -0.36 -1.63 -8.69
N TRP A 177 -1.47 -2.37 -8.84
CA TRP A 177 -1.80 -3.17 -10.01
C TRP A 177 -2.80 -2.50 -10.96
N LEU A 178 -3.33 -1.33 -10.61
CA LEU A 178 -4.17 -0.52 -11.49
C LEU A 178 -3.29 0.48 -12.26
N ASP A 179 -3.56 0.61 -13.55
CA ASP A 179 -3.05 1.71 -14.35
C ASP A 179 -3.73 3.03 -13.93
N ASN A 180 -3.21 4.16 -14.38
CA ASN A 180 -3.90 5.43 -14.15
C ASN A 180 -5.25 5.46 -14.87
N LEU A 181 -6.28 5.93 -14.17
CA LEU A 181 -7.59 6.14 -14.76
C LEU A 181 -7.51 7.16 -15.88
N GLU A 182 -7.85 6.75 -17.08
CA GLU A 182 -8.04 7.64 -18.21
C GLU A 182 -9.39 8.34 -18.04
N LEU A 183 -9.35 9.58 -17.55
CA LEU A 183 -10.55 10.33 -17.17
C LEU A 183 -11.60 10.44 -18.29
N TYR A 184 -11.17 10.40 -19.55
CA TYR A 184 -12.06 10.47 -20.71
C TYR A 184 -12.92 9.19 -20.89
N GLU A 185 -12.54 8.07 -20.30
CA GLU A 185 -13.31 6.82 -20.34
C GLU A 185 -14.42 6.79 -19.27
N VAL A 186 -14.38 7.68 -18.28
CA VAL A 186 -15.37 7.75 -17.21
C VAL A 186 -16.65 8.35 -17.77
N PRO A 187 -17.78 7.62 -17.76
CA PRO A 187 -19.03 8.17 -18.24
C PRO A 187 -19.44 9.35 -17.35
N TYR A 188 -19.99 10.38 -17.97
CA TYR A 188 -20.39 11.58 -17.28
C TYR A 188 -21.76 12.05 -17.79
N THR A 189 -22.45 12.80 -16.94
CA THR A 189 -23.63 13.60 -17.31
C THR A 189 -23.56 14.90 -16.55
N TRP A 190 -24.03 16.00 -17.11
CA TRP A 190 -24.10 17.27 -16.39
C TRP A 190 -25.42 17.98 -16.59
N ILE A 191 -25.78 18.81 -15.62
CA ILE A 191 -26.92 19.72 -15.67
C ILE A 191 -26.50 21.10 -15.14
N ASP A 192 -26.92 22.16 -15.81
CA ASP A 192 -26.68 23.53 -15.34
C ASP A 192 -27.86 24.13 -14.58
N SER A 193 -27.69 25.37 -14.11
CA SER A 193 -28.72 26.13 -13.39
C SER A 193 -29.99 26.44 -14.20
N THR A 194 -29.94 26.32 -15.52
CA THR A 194 -31.09 26.50 -16.42
C THR A 194 -31.81 25.16 -16.68
N GLY A 195 -31.23 24.05 -16.23
CA GLY A 195 -31.71 22.69 -16.48
C GLY A 195 -31.24 22.11 -17.81
N ALA A 196 -30.31 22.77 -18.51
CA ALA A 196 -29.74 22.26 -19.75
C ALA A 196 -28.64 21.24 -19.48
N THR A 197 -28.40 20.39 -20.47
CA THR A 197 -27.44 19.28 -20.44
C THR A 197 -26.73 19.20 -21.80
N GLY A 198 -25.55 18.59 -21.87
CA GLY A 198 -24.82 18.46 -23.13
C GLY A 198 -23.60 17.55 -23.04
N GLU A 199 -22.64 17.78 -23.93
CA GLU A 199 -21.37 17.06 -23.93
C GLU A 199 -20.39 17.71 -22.94
N ALA A 200 -19.53 16.89 -22.35
CA ALA A 200 -18.37 17.34 -21.61
C ALA A 200 -17.16 16.52 -22.05
N TYR A 201 -15.96 16.92 -21.69
CA TYR A 201 -14.76 16.17 -22.02
C TYR A 201 -13.87 16.18 -20.82
N CYS A 202 -13.23 15.05 -20.55
CA CYS A 202 -12.20 15.01 -19.52
C CYS A 202 -10.86 14.81 -20.18
N PHE A 203 -9.84 15.50 -19.66
CA PHE A 203 -8.49 15.43 -20.16
C PHE A 203 -7.55 15.08 -19.02
N THR A 204 -6.63 14.14 -19.27
CA THR A 204 -5.52 13.85 -18.38
C THR A 204 -4.29 14.63 -18.86
N LEU A 205 -3.71 15.45 -17.98
CA LEU A 205 -2.55 16.30 -18.32
C LEU A 205 -1.26 15.79 -17.72
N SER A 206 -1.30 15.37 -16.46
CA SER A 206 -0.13 14.88 -15.75
C SER A 206 -0.45 13.58 -15.05
N THR A 207 0.50 12.66 -15.05
CA THR A 207 0.36 11.35 -14.43
C THR A 207 1.58 11.03 -13.57
N SER A 208 1.32 10.48 -12.40
CA SER A 208 2.26 9.82 -11.50
C SER A 208 1.87 8.34 -11.38
N PRO A 209 2.63 7.51 -10.65
CA PRO A 209 2.30 6.09 -10.51
C PRO A 209 0.99 5.83 -9.75
N LEU A 210 0.55 6.77 -8.92
CA LEU A 210 -0.59 6.62 -8.01
C LEU A 210 -1.63 7.72 -8.17
N ALA A 211 -1.42 8.65 -9.09
CA ALA A 211 -2.29 9.79 -9.26
C ALA A 211 -2.19 10.39 -10.65
N ALA A 212 -3.22 11.12 -11.03
CA ALA A 212 -3.25 11.90 -12.25
C ALA A 212 -3.91 13.25 -11.95
N SER A 213 -3.52 14.28 -12.70
CA SER A 213 -4.23 15.56 -12.70
C SER A 213 -4.64 15.91 -14.12
N GLY A 214 -5.76 16.61 -14.20
CA GLY A 214 -6.45 16.88 -15.44
C GLY A 214 -7.53 17.92 -15.24
N TYR A 215 -8.39 18.05 -16.23
CA TYR A 215 -9.55 18.91 -16.14
C TYR A 215 -10.75 18.31 -16.87
N LEU A 216 -11.94 18.69 -16.41
CA LEU A 216 -13.20 18.47 -17.11
C LEU A 216 -13.59 19.77 -17.81
N ALA A 217 -14.14 19.65 -19.01
CA ALA A 217 -14.51 20.74 -19.90
C ALA A 217 -15.96 20.58 -20.35
N ILE A 218 -16.80 21.60 -20.17
CA ILE A 218 -18.15 21.68 -20.75
C ILE A 218 -18.10 22.69 -21.88
N ALA A 219 -18.34 22.24 -23.11
CA ALA A 219 -18.33 23.10 -24.28
C ALA A 219 -19.65 23.84 -24.44
N ASP A 220 -19.58 25.09 -24.88
CA ASP A 220 -20.74 25.94 -25.20
C ASP A 220 -21.78 25.98 -24.05
N PRO A 221 -21.36 26.40 -22.83
CA PRO A 221 -22.24 26.45 -21.68
C PRO A 221 -23.41 27.41 -21.92
N THR A 222 -24.57 27.10 -21.33
CA THR A 222 -25.78 27.92 -21.51
C THR A 222 -25.58 29.34 -20.98
N PRO A 223 -25.82 30.38 -21.79
CA PRO A 223 -25.79 31.77 -21.30
C PRO A 223 -26.76 31.99 -20.13
N GLY A 224 -26.31 32.73 -19.12
CA GLY A 224 -27.06 32.93 -17.86
C GLY A 224 -26.90 31.77 -16.86
N ALA A 225 -26.18 30.70 -17.19
CA ALA A 225 -25.86 29.66 -16.21
C ALA A 225 -24.82 30.14 -15.20
N GLN A 226 -24.99 29.80 -13.91
CA GLN A 226 -24.05 30.18 -12.84
C GLN A 226 -23.43 28.97 -12.14
N TRP A 227 -24.10 27.83 -12.16
CA TRP A 227 -23.59 26.59 -11.57
C TRP A 227 -23.85 25.40 -12.48
N PHE A 228 -23.00 24.38 -12.33
CA PHE A 228 -23.08 23.13 -13.05
C PHE A 228 -22.92 21.97 -12.06
N THR A 229 -23.76 20.95 -12.20
CA THR A 229 -23.66 19.71 -11.44
C THR A 229 -23.30 18.60 -12.40
N ILE A 230 -22.16 17.94 -12.15
CA ILE A 230 -21.64 16.86 -12.96
C ILE A 230 -21.71 15.57 -12.16
N THR A 231 -22.31 14.54 -12.75
CA THR A 231 -22.25 13.18 -12.25
C THR A 231 -21.21 12.42 -13.06
N LEU A 232 -20.18 11.89 -12.40
CA LEU A 232 -19.14 11.06 -13.01
C LEU A 232 -19.27 9.63 -12.51
N GLY A 233 -19.22 8.64 -13.41
CA GLY A 233 -19.29 7.23 -13.09
C GLY A 233 -20.57 6.53 -13.57
N LYS A 234 -20.64 5.22 -13.35
CA LYS A 234 -21.77 4.38 -13.79
C LYS A 234 -22.85 4.38 -12.70
N PRO A 235 -24.14 4.16 -13.04
CA PRO A 235 -25.19 4.02 -12.04
C PRO A 235 -24.82 3.01 -10.95
N GLY A 236 -24.79 3.46 -9.69
CA GLY A 236 -24.39 2.67 -8.52
C GLY A 236 -22.92 2.82 -8.10
N ASP A 237 -22.07 3.44 -8.92
CA ASP A 237 -20.68 3.78 -8.64
C ASP A 237 -20.34 5.11 -9.32
N GLN A 238 -20.86 6.18 -8.73
CA GLN A 238 -20.80 7.53 -9.29
C GLN A 238 -20.58 8.57 -8.19
N ILE A 239 -19.95 9.67 -8.57
CA ILE A 239 -19.71 10.83 -7.72
C ILE A 239 -20.36 12.06 -8.34
N ILE A 240 -20.64 13.04 -7.49
CA ILE A 240 -21.18 14.33 -7.91
C ILE A 240 -20.12 15.39 -7.67
N LEU A 241 -19.84 16.15 -8.72
CA LEU A 241 -19.02 17.34 -8.69
C LEU A 241 -19.91 18.56 -8.92
N ARG A 242 -19.60 19.66 -8.24
CA ARG A 242 -20.32 20.92 -8.37
C ARG A 242 -19.36 22.02 -8.77
N ILE A 243 -19.69 22.70 -9.84
CA ILE A 243 -18.99 23.88 -10.35
C ILE A 243 -19.84 25.10 -10.03
N GLU A 244 -19.24 26.13 -9.47
CA GLU A 244 -19.86 27.43 -9.24
C GLU A 244 -18.97 28.52 -9.86
N LEU A 245 -19.53 29.29 -10.79
CA LEU A 245 -18.86 30.45 -11.38
C LEU A 245 -19.16 31.70 -10.56
N GLU A 246 -18.19 32.61 -10.47
CA GLU A 246 -18.34 33.89 -9.76
C GLU A 246 -19.37 34.80 -10.44
N GLU A 247 -19.45 34.73 -11.77
CA GLU A 247 -20.41 35.46 -12.61
C GLU A 247 -21.17 34.49 -13.53
N GLU A 248 -22.35 34.90 -13.98
CA GLU A 248 -23.13 34.14 -14.96
C GLU A 248 -22.38 34.04 -16.30
N VAL A 249 -22.59 32.94 -17.02
CA VAL A 249 -22.07 32.77 -18.37
C VAL A 249 -22.60 33.93 -19.24
N PRO A 250 -21.72 34.72 -19.86
CA PRO A 250 -22.13 35.89 -20.61
C PRO A 250 -22.93 35.50 -21.85
N PHE A 251 -23.92 36.32 -22.19
CA PHE A 251 -24.58 36.25 -23.49
C PHE A 251 -23.57 36.69 -24.56
N SER A 252 -23.28 35.77 -25.50
CA SER A 252 -22.38 36.00 -26.64
C SER A 252 -22.91 37.06 -27.61
#